data_AF-A0A0S8ETC7-F1
#
_entry.id   AF-A0A0S8ETC7-F1
#
_cell.length_a   1.000
_cell.length_b   1.000
_cell.length_c   1.000
_cell.angle_alpha   90.00
_cell.angle_beta   90.00
_cell.angle_gamma   90.00
#
_symmetry.space_group_name_H-M   'P 1'
#
loop_
_entity.id
_entity.type
_entity.pdbx_description
1 polymer ?
#
loop_
_entity_poly.entity_id
_entity_poly.type
_entity_poly.pdbx_seq_one_letter_code
_entity_poly.pdbx_strand_id
1 'polypeptide(L)'
;VSAVCPDAIDTDMVRNIRGAKEAGLAFAAPKLLTVEEVAGVVLEMVDSPRLAVSVPRARAALAHVLRPFPAFSLRALKPFFWFGDRQRRKANDEG
;
A
#
# COMPACT_ATOMS: atom_id res chain seq x y z
N VAL A 1 -5.26 21.95 -7.94
CA VAL A 1 -4.81 20.59 -8.33
C VAL A 1 -4.25 19.93 -7.09
N SER A 2 -4.65 18.69 -6.83
CA SER A 2 -4.29 17.96 -5.61
C SER A 2 -3.95 16.51 -5.97
N ALA A 3 -2.92 15.95 -5.35
CA ALA A 3 -2.44 14.60 -5.64
C ALA A 3 -2.83 13.61 -4.54
N VAL A 4 -3.45 12.50 -4.93
CA VAL A 4 -3.73 11.38 -4.03
C VAL A 4 -2.79 10.23 -4.41
N CYS A 5 -2.01 9.78 -3.44
CA CYS A 5 -1.04 8.69 -3.58
C CYS A 5 -1.53 7.48 -2.76
N PRO A 6 -2.47 6.69 -3.28
CA PRO A 6 -2.91 5.47 -2.63
C PRO A 6 -1.88 4.36 -2.81
N ASP A 7 -1.76 3.53 -1.79
CA ASP A 7 -1.12 2.23 -1.85
C ASP A 7 -2.02 1.24 -2.60
N ALA A 8 -1.62 -0.03 -2.72
CA ALA A 8 -2.35 -1.02 -3.51
C ALA A 8 -3.85 -1.07 -3.17
N ILE A 9 -4.67 -0.72 -4.17
CA ILE A 9 -6.13 -0.73 -4.11
C ILE A 9 -6.63 -2.04 -4.70
N ASP A 10 -7.65 -2.65 -4.10
CA ASP A 10 -8.30 -3.83 -4.63
C ASP A 10 -9.11 -3.51 -5.89
N THR A 11 -8.40 -3.48 -7.01
CA THR A 11 -8.90 -3.23 -8.37
C THR A 11 -8.44 -4.34 -9.29
N ASP A 12 -9.09 -4.49 -10.43
CA ASP A 12 -8.70 -5.49 -11.44
C ASP A 12 -7.23 -5.31 -11.88
N MET A 13 -6.75 -4.07 -11.96
CA MET A 13 -5.36 -3.76 -12.27
C MET A 13 -4.37 -4.40 -11.28
N VAL A 14 -4.69 -4.36 -9.98
CA VAL A 14 -3.84 -4.96 -8.93
C VAL A 14 -4.04 -6.47 -8.87
N ARG A 15 -5.26 -6.96 -9.06
CA ARG A 15 -5.54 -8.41 -9.08
C ARG A 15 -4.78 -9.13 -10.21
N ASN A 16 -4.66 -8.49 -11.37
CA ASN A 16 -3.95 -9.04 -12.53
C ASN A 16 -2.44 -9.24 -12.31
N ILE A 17 -1.82 -8.51 -11.38
CA ILE A 17 -0.38 -8.64 -11.08
C ILE A 17 -0.09 -9.53 -9.86
N ARG A 18 -1.11 -10.16 -9.26
CA ARG A 18 -0.97 -10.98 -8.04
C ARG A 18 0.03 -12.13 -8.18
N GLY A 19 0.14 -12.70 -9.39
CA GLY A 19 1.06 -13.79 -9.71
C GLY A 19 2.52 -13.36 -9.95
N ALA A 20 2.77 -12.06 -10.20
CA ALA A 20 4.11 -11.56 -10.49
C ALA A 20 4.94 -11.48 -9.20
N LYS A 21 6.14 -12.04 -9.23
CA LYS A 21 7.05 -12.06 -8.06
C LYS A 21 7.49 -10.65 -7.67
N GLU A 22 7.60 -9.78 -8.66
CA GLU A 22 7.98 -8.37 -8.58
C GLU A 22 6.88 -7.52 -7.94
N ALA A 23 5.61 -7.99 -7.99
CA ALA A 23 4.48 -7.30 -7.38
C ALA A 23 4.39 -7.49 -5.86
N GLY A 24 5.31 -8.25 -5.24
CA GLY A 24 5.30 -8.53 -3.80
C GLY A 24 5.28 -7.27 -2.92
N LEU A 25 5.79 -6.13 -3.41
CA LEU A 25 5.78 -4.86 -2.67
C LEU A 25 4.39 -4.18 -2.65
N ALA A 26 3.56 -4.41 -3.68
CA ALA A 26 2.18 -3.94 -3.73
C ALA A 26 1.32 -4.68 -2.69
N PHE A 27 1.58 -5.98 -2.50
CA PHE A 27 0.90 -6.82 -1.51
C PHE A 27 1.61 -6.89 -0.15
N ALA A 28 2.67 -6.12 0.06
CA ALA A 28 3.39 -6.09 1.33
C ALA A 28 2.58 -5.42 2.45
N ALA A 29 1.57 -4.60 2.11
CA ALA A 29 0.66 -4.04 3.08
C ALA A 29 -0.24 -5.14 3.68
N PRO A 30 -0.62 -5.04 4.97
CA PRO A 30 -1.42 -6.06 5.65
C PRO A 30 -2.81 -6.26 5.07
N LYS A 31 -3.35 -5.26 4.34
CA LYS A 31 -4.65 -5.30 3.67
C LYS A 31 -4.58 -4.40 2.42
N LEU A 32 -5.22 -4.82 1.33
CA LEU A 32 -5.49 -3.95 0.19
C LEU A 32 -6.51 -2.88 0.59
N LEU A 33 -6.30 -1.65 0.11
CA LEU A 33 -7.29 -0.60 0.29
C LEU A 33 -8.52 -0.90 -0.57
N THR A 34 -9.72 -0.67 -0.05
CA THR A 34 -10.92 -0.74 -0.88
C THR A 34 -11.08 0.54 -1.69
N VAL A 35 -11.85 0.46 -2.78
CA VAL A 35 -12.13 1.62 -3.62
C VAL A 35 -12.87 2.70 -2.82
N GLU A 36 -13.76 2.29 -1.92
CA GLU A 36 -14.57 3.17 -1.06
C GLU A 36 -13.69 3.93 -0.05
N GLU A 37 -12.69 3.26 0.53
CA GLU A 37 -11.73 3.89 1.45
C GLU A 37 -10.95 5.01 0.75
N VAL A 38 -10.52 4.78 -0.49
CA VAL A 38 -9.81 5.79 -1.29
C VAL A 38 -10.76 6.91 -1.75
N ALA A 39 -11.98 6.56 -2.18
CA ALA A 39 -12.99 7.54 -2.58
C ALA A 39 -13.35 8.49 -1.41
N GLY A 40 -13.46 7.96 -0.18
CA GLY A 40 -13.67 8.78 1.02
C GLY A 40 -12.56 9.80 1.25
N VAL A 41 -11.29 9.41 1.04
CA VAL A 41 -10.16 10.35 1.15
C VAL A 41 -10.18 11.40 0.05
N VAL A 42 -10.58 11.03 -1.16
CA VAL A 42 -10.75 11.98 -2.27
C VAL A 42 -11.83 13.01 -1.91
N LEU A 43 -12.97 12.56 -1.37
CA LEU A 43 -14.05 13.44 -0.91
C LEU A 43 -13.58 14.39 0.21
N GLU A 44 -12.87 13.87 1.22
CA GLU A 44 -12.26 14.69 2.28
C GLU A 44 -11.33 15.77 1.70
N MET A 45 -10.62 15.45 0.61
CA MET A 45 -9.71 16.38 -0.06
C MET A 45 -10.44 17.43 -0.90
N VAL A 46 -11.65 17.12 -1.39
CA VAL A 46 -12.51 18.11 -2.06
C VAL A 46 -13.05 19.11 -1.04
N ASP A 47 -13.48 18.63 0.13
CA ASP A 47 -13.99 19.50 1.22
C ASP A 47 -12.87 20.30 1.90
N SER A 48 -11.70 19.68 2.09
CA SER A 48 -10.52 20.29 2.70
C SER A 48 -9.32 20.16 1.76
N PRO A 49 -9.06 21.16 0.89
CA PRO A 49 -8.01 21.07 -0.13
C PRO A 49 -6.63 20.88 0.50
N ARG A 50 -5.94 19.81 0.10
CA ARG A 50 -4.54 19.53 0.41
C ARG A 50 -3.76 19.34 -0.89
N LEU A 51 -2.47 19.68 -0.88
CA LEU A 51 -1.63 19.53 -2.07
C LEU A 51 -1.33 18.06 -2.39
N ALA A 52 -1.04 17.24 -1.36
CA ALA A 52 -0.76 15.82 -1.51
C ALA A 52 -1.22 15.02 -0.29
N VAL A 53 -1.78 13.84 -0.50
CA VAL A 53 -2.17 12.90 0.56
C VAL A 53 -1.74 11.48 0.17
N SER A 54 -1.09 10.79 1.11
CA SER A 54 -0.73 9.37 0.96
C SER A 54 -1.62 8.49 1.82
N VAL A 55 -2.11 7.38 1.26
CA VAL A 55 -3.03 6.44 1.91
C VAL A 55 -2.48 5.02 1.80
N PRO A 56 -2.32 4.23 2.88
CA PRO A 56 -2.60 4.59 4.26
C PRO A 56 -1.52 5.52 4.83
N ARG A 57 -1.94 6.45 5.71
CA ARG A 57 -1.05 7.44 6.36
C ARG A 57 0.12 6.80 7.11
N ALA A 58 -0.07 5.58 7.63
CA ALA A 58 0.97 4.79 8.28
C ALA A 58 2.15 4.44 7.35
N ARG A 59 1.90 4.21 6.05
CA ARG A 59 2.97 3.92 5.07
C ARG A 59 3.78 5.18 4.75
N ALA A 60 3.14 6.35 4.74
CA ALA A 60 3.84 7.63 4.64
C ALA A 60 4.72 7.87 5.88
N ALA A 61 4.21 7.59 7.08
CA ALA A 61 4.98 7.69 8.32
C ALA A 61 6.20 6.74 8.31
N LEU A 62 6.00 5.48 7.91
CA LEU A 62 7.10 4.51 7.72
C LEU A 62 8.12 5.01 6.69
N ALA A 63 7.67 5.52 5.53
CA ALA A 63 8.56 6.08 4.52
C ALA A 63 9.35 7.28 5.06
N HIS A 64 8.75 8.14 5.88
CA HIS A 64 9.45 9.28 6.50
C HIS A 64 10.44 8.86 7.59
N VAL A 65 10.14 7.81 8.36
CA VAL A 65 11.05 7.26 9.39
C VAL A 65 12.21 6.48 8.77
N LEU A 66 11.96 5.77 7.67
CA LEU A 66 12.95 4.93 6.97
C LEU A 66 13.77 5.70 5.93
N ARG A 67 13.31 6.89 5.51
CA ARG A 67 13.96 7.82 4.58
C ARG A 67 15.44 8.12 4.87
N PRO A 68 15.87 8.35 6.12
CA PRO A 68 17.28 8.63 6.40
C PRO A 68 18.20 7.39 6.33
N PHE A 69 17.65 6.16 6.35
CA PHE A 69 18.43 4.92 6.42
C PHE A 69 17.99 3.88 5.37
N PRO A 70 18.19 4.15 4.06
CA PRO A 70 17.72 3.29 2.98
C PRO A 70 18.29 1.86 3.04
N ALA A 71 19.59 1.71 3.31
CA ALA A 71 20.24 0.40 3.39
C ALA A 71 19.81 -0.44 4.61
N PHE A 72 19.46 0.21 5.73
CA PHE A 72 18.98 -0.47 6.93
C PHE A 72 17.50 -0.86 6.82
N SER A 73 16.69 0.01 6.20
CA SER A 73 15.27 -0.22 5.97
C SER A 73 14.99 -1.49 5.14
N LEU A 74 15.74 -1.69 4.04
CA LEU A 74 15.60 -2.87 3.18
C LEU A 74 15.96 -4.18 3.91
N ARG A 75 16.86 -4.11 4.90
CA ARG A 75 17.27 -5.28 5.70
C ARG A 75 16.26 -5.58 6.81
N ALA A 76 15.68 -4.54 7.42
CA ALA A 76 14.64 -4.64 8.45
C ALA A 76 13.27 -5.07 7.88
N LEU A 77 12.99 -4.77 6.61
CA LEU A 77 11.74 -5.17 5.93
C LEU A 77 11.71 -6.65 5.51
N LYS A 78 12.85 -7.36 5.44
CA LYS A 78 12.92 -8.80 5.08
C LYS A 78 11.97 -9.71 5.88
N PRO A 79 11.89 -9.63 7.23
CA PRO A 79 10.92 -10.40 8.00
C PRO A 79 9.46 -9.95 7.77
N PHE A 80 9.23 -8.69 7.38
CA PHE A 80 7.88 -8.19 7.07
C PHE A 80 7.35 -8.76 5.74
N PHE A 81 8.22 -8.93 4.74
CA PHE A 81 7.88 -9.62 3.49
C PHE A 81 7.47 -11.09 3.72
N TRP A 82 8.03 -11.77 4.74
CA TRP A 82 7.65 -13.15 5.09
C TRP A 82 6.21 -13.24 5.65
N PHE A 83 5.77 -12.24 6.43
CA PHE A 83 4.37 -12.12 6.84
C PHE A 83 3.44 -11.81 5.66
N GLY A 84 3.89 -10.99 4.71
CA GLY A 84 3.16 -10.68 3.47
C GLY A 84 2.93 -11.91 2.58
N ASP A 85 3.92 -12.80 2.44
CA ASP A 85 3.78 -14.02 1.64
C ASP A 85 2.77 -15.03 2.25
N ARG A 86 2.62 -15.02 3.59
CA ARG A 86 1.63 -15.84 4.31
C ARG A 86 0.20 -15.29 4.14
N GLN A 87 0.03 -13.98 4.05
CA GLN A 87 -1.24 -13.34 3.70
C GLN A 87 -1.59 -13.54 2.21
N ARG A 88 -0.58 -13.53 1.33
CA ARG A 88 -0.75 -13.81 -0.11
C ARG A 88 -1.33 -15.20 -0.38
N ARG A 89 -0.94 -16.20 0.42
CA ARG A 89 -1.52 -17.55 0.38
C ARG A 89 -3.00 -17.59 0.76
N LYS A 90 -3.41 -16.88 1.81
CA LYS A 90 -4.83 -16.81 2.23
C LYS A 90 -5.71 -16.13 1.19
N ALA A 91 -5.24 -15.04 0.58
CA ALA A 91 -5.97 -14.38 -0.50
C ALA A 91 -6.10 -15.25 -1.77
N ASN A 92 -5.29 -16.30 -1.91
CA ASN A 92 -5.31 -17.21 -3.05
C ASN A 92 -6.11 -18.51 -2.80
N ASP A 93 -6.48 -18.81 -1.55
CA ASP A 93 -7.31 -19.96 -1.16
C ASP A 93 -8.82 -19.61 -1.09
N GLU A 94 -9.17 -18.31 -1.19
CA GLU A 94 -10.56 -17.81 -1.23
C GLU A 94 -11.06 -17.52 -2.66
N GLY A 95 -10.36 -18.01 -3.68
CA GLY A 95 -10.68 -17.86 -5.11
C GLY A 95 -11.18 -19.14 -5.76
#